data_AF-A0A5C7GH30-F1
#
_entry.id   AF-A0A5C7GH30-F1
#
_cell.length_a   1.000
_cell.length_b   1.000
_cell.length_c   1.000
_cell.angle_alpha   90.00
_cell.angle_beta   90.00
_cell.angle_gamma   90.00
#
_symmetry.space_group_name_H-M   'P 1'
#
loop_
_entity.id
_entity.type
_entity.pdbx_description
1 polymer ?
#
loop_
_entity_poly.entity_id
_entity_poly.type
_entity_poly.pdbx_seq_one_letter_code
_entity_poly.pdbx_strand_id
1 'polypeptide(L)'
;MEKHIQTIELINDYLNERLSEVEIQIFKNRLKADASFNKEFEDHVLFLEGMKRQQLKADVKKGKQVYIKYKWFKYFGFTSVIVVLVAIVFMHKNSKDAKIEKTNPVEIEVKDSEPFLDLTTPKDSSNEILLIDTSKVEKVLQKEEVVEKENIKPQTEITEVKIPEKIPETITINVAIDSTIICNEGTKLIIKANSFVDDNNQIVTGNIDLKVMEYYKLSDMLLANLSTQSDGQFLETGGMLFIEAKQNDKKLLLNENTLIEIIFPTKKKNMQMFSGNWDGGNINWNLQKETALVDEIELVEIVEEEIDVPFAVIEEVPVYPGCENLSRNNTRNCTSERISQFVMRNFNTQMVNDIGLRGKQRINVIFKIDKNGHVVDIRSRSSELESEIEANRVIALLPKMKPGKQRGRAVNVPFSLPIIFQADGSASVGRSLIDRRNRDSIFINRVESKLSSNDNKNVSVAEVNSYVLRTSKLGWINCDRFINTKDKLRYTVRIEDAQGDIRVNMVFKSWNSVLPSRRSGKVFDFKMVPENEEVILIAIKKDKGKIFLDVVETTTEENPQVEFNFKEVDLEGLKVELKKLNKLF
;
A
#
# COMPACT_ATOMS: atom_id res chain seq x y z
N MET A 1 6.14 -1.84 -40.95
CA MET A 1 4.88 -2.15 -40.26
C MET A 1 4.95 -3.55 -39.67
N GLU A 2 5.03 -4.59 -40.50
CA GLU A 2 5.15 -6.01 -40.09
C GLU A 2 6.23 -6.28 -39.02
N LYS A 3 7.46 -5.77 -39.18
CA LYS A 3 8.52 -5.89 -38.16
C LYS A 3 8.17 -5.25 -36.79
N HIS A 4 7.40 -4.15 -36.76
CA HIS A 4 6.96 -3.55 -35.50
C HIS A 4 5.84 -4.37 -34.84
N ILE A 5 4.96 -4.98 -35.65
CA ILE A 5 3.92 -5.88 -35.14
C ILE A 5 4.58 -7.09 -34.45
N GLN A 6 5.57 -7.71 -35.11
CA GLN A 6 6.35 -8.82 -34.54
C GLN A 6 7.12 -8.41 -33.26
N THR A 7 7.69 -7.20 -33.20
CA THR A 7 8.31 -6.67 -31.97
C THR A 7 7.28 -6.53 -30.84
N ILE A 8 6.11 -5.96 -31.13
CA ILE A 8 5.03 -5.76 -30.15
C ILE A 8 4.45 -7.10 -29.67
N GLU A 9 4.27 -8.08 -30.56
CA GLU A 9 3.86 -9.45 -30.20
C GLU A 9 4.88 -10.11 -29.26
N LEU A 10 6.17 -10.06 -29.61
CA LEU A 10 7.25 -10.59 -28.77
C LEU A 10 7.30 -9.91 -27.38
N ILE A 11 7.10 -8.59 -27.31
CA ILE A 11 7.00 -7.86 -26.04
C ILE A 11 5.77 -8.29 -25.25
N ASN A 12 4.62 -8.46 -25.90
CA ASN A 12 3.40 -8.92 -25.24
C ASN A 12 3.55 -10.35 -24.71
N ASP A 13 4.17 -11.27 -25.44
CA ASP A 13 4.36 -12.64 -24.98
C ASP A 13 5.39 -12.73 -23.85
N TYR A 14 6.40 -11.85 -23.82
CA TYR A 14 7.26 -11.68 -22.64
C TYR A 14 6.47 -11.16 -21.43
N LEU A 15 5.67 -10.11 -21.59
CA LEU A 15 4.89 -9.49 -20.51
C LEU A 15 3.73 -10.35 -20.00
N ASN A 16 3.29 -11.36 -20.76
CA ASN A 16 2.24 -12.31 -20.40
C ASN A 16 2.78 -13.72 -20.06
N GLU A 17 4.09 -13.86 -19.84
CA GLU A 17 4.75 -15.13 -19.42
C GLU A 17 4.54 -16.30 -20.40
N ARG A 18 4.53 -16.02 -21.72
CA ARG A 18 4.29 -17.02 -22.78
C ARG A 18 5.55 -17.51 -23.49
N LEU A 19 6.69 -16.86 -23.26
CA LEU A 19 7.98 -17.25 -23.84
C LEU A 19 8.62 -18.40 -23.04
N SER A 20 9.33 -19.30 -23.73
CA SER A 20 10.16 -20.32 -23.09
C SER A 20 11.39 -19.72 -22.39
N GLU A 21 12.04 -20.47 -21.49
CA GLU A 21 13.23 -19.99 -20.76
C GLU A 21 14.36 -19.51 -21.69
N VAL A 22 14.56 -20.20 -22.82
CA VAL A 22 15.57 -19.85 -23.83
C VAL A 22 15.22 -18.51 -24.50
N GLU A 23 13.95 -18.32 -24.86
CA GLU A 23 13.46 -17.08 -25.47
C GLU A 23 13.48 -15.91 -24.48
N ILE A 24 13.16 -16.15 -23.20
CA ILE A 24 13.30 -15.17 -22.11
C ILE A 24 14.75 -14.71 -21.98
N GLN A 25 15.73 -15.61 -22.07
CA GLN A 25 17.14 -15.24 -21.98
C GLN A 25 17.60 -14.45 -23.21
N ILE A 26 17.16 -14.83 -24.41
CA ILE A 26 17.42 -14.09 -25.66
C ILE A 26 16.79 -12.69 -25.58
N PHE A 27 15.54 -12.58 -25.12
CA PHE A 27 14.82 -11.33 -24.93
C PHE A 27 15.54 -10.40 -23.94
N LYS A 28 15.92 -10.91 -22.75
CA LYS A 28 16.65 -10.15 -21.74
C LYS A 28 18.05 -9.72 -22.19
N ASN A 29 18.74 -10.55 -22.97
CA ASN A 29 20.02 -10.19 -23.57
C ASN A 29 19.85 -9.07 -24.60
N ARG A 30 18.82 -9.16 -25.46
CA ARG A 30 18.49 -8.09 -26.43
C ARG A 30 18.09 -6.80 -25.74
N LEU A 31 17.28 -6.85 -24.68
CA LEU A 31 16.86 -5.69 -23.89
C LEU A 31 18.06 -4.93 -23.28
N LYS A 32 19.14 -5.64 -22.92
CA LYS A 32 20.38 -5.04 -22.42
C LYS A 32 21.31 -4.51 -23.53
N ALA A 33 21.31 -5.13 -24.72
CA ALA A 33 22.27 -4.84 -25.79
C ALA A 33 21.74 -3.86 -26.85
N ASP A 34 20.42 -3.79 -27.06
CA ASP A 34 19.76 -3.00 -28.09
C ASP A 34 18.95 -1.87 -27.44
N ALA A 35 19.56 -0.67 -27.37
CA ALA A 35 18.94 0.52 -26.79
C ALA A 35 17.67 0.98 -27.55
N SER A 36 17.54 0.65 -28.84
CA SER A 36 16.34 0.97 -29.60
C SER A 36 15.18 0.05 -29.19
N PHE A 37 15.46 -1.24 -29.00
CA PHE A 37 14.50 -2.22 -28.51
C PHE A 37 14.10 -1.97 -27.05
N ASN A 38 15.03 -1.56 -26.18
CA ASN A 38 14.69 -1.16 -24.81
C ASN A 38 13.73 0.02 -24.78
N LYS A 39 13.96 1.05 -25.61
CA LYS A 39 13.06 2.18 -25.70
C LYS A 39 11.66 1.79 -26.21
N GLU A 40 11.60 0.93 -27.22
CA GLU A 40 10.32 0.40 -27.75
C GLU A 40 9.56 -0.44 -26.70
N PHE A 41 10.29 -1.18 -25.85
CA PHE A 41 9.73 -1.88 -24.68
C PHE A 41 9.19 -0.92 -23.62
N GLU A 42 9.94 0.11 -23.24
CA GLU A 42 9.52 1.14 -22.27
C GLU A 42 8.28 1.91 -22.74
N ASP A 43 8.28 2.37 -24.00
CA ASP A 43 7.14 3.09 -24.62
C ASP A 43 5.88 2.20 -24.65
N HIS A 44 6.02 0.89 -24.92
CA HIS A 44 4.91 -0.06 -24.95
C HIS A 44 4.37 -0.39 -23.55
N VAL A 45 5.24 -0.55 -22.55
CA VAL A 45 4.82 -0.71 -21.14
C VAL A 45 4.06 0.52 -20.65
N LEU A 46 4.56 1.72 -20.97
CA LEU A 46 3.89 2.99 -20.65
C LEU A 46 2.51 3.10 -21.33
N PHE A 47 2.38 2.65 -22.57
CA PHE A 47 1.10 2.57 -23.28
C PHE A 47 0.11 1.61 -22.59
N LEU A 48 0.55 0.40 -22.24
CA LEU A 48 -0.27 -0.59 -21.54
C LEU A 48 -0.73 -0.09 -20.15
N GLU A 49 0.13 0.60 -19.41
CA GLU A 49 -0.26 1.28 -18.18
C GLU A 49 -1.29 2.40 -18.43
N GLY A 50 -1.12 3.17 -19.50
CA GLY A 50 -2.07 4.18 -19.95
C GLY A 50 -3.46 3.59 -20.20
N MET A 51 -3.54 2.44 -20.88
CA MET A 51 -4.80 1.72 -21.09
C MET A 51 -5.41 1.20 -19.78
N LYS A 52 -4.62 0.56 -18.91
CA LYS A 52 -5.09 0.10 -17.59
C LYS A 52 -5.68 1.25 -16.75
N ARG A 53 -5.04 2.43 -16.78
CA ARG A 53 -5.54 3.65 -16.11
C ARG A 53 -6.85 4.17 -16.73
N GLN A 54 -7.08 4.01 -18.04
CA GLN A 54 -8.35 4.38 -18.69
C GLN A 54 -9.47 3.37 -18.35
N GLN A 55 -9.19 2.08 -18.37
CA GLN A 55 -10.15 1.04 -17.97
C GLN A 55 -10.57 1.22 -16.50
N LEU A 56 -9.60 1.43 -15.59
CA LEU A 56 -9.88 1.72 -14.19
C LEU A 56 -10.74 2.98 -14.01
N LYS A 57 -10.51 4.05 -14.78
CA LYS A 57 -11.39 5.24 -14.79
C LYS A 57 -12.81 4.92 -15.26
N ALA A 58 -12.96 4.07 -16.28
CA ALA A 58 -14.27 3.64 -16.78
C ALA A 58 -15.01 2.78 -15.75
N ASP A 59 -14.32 1.85 -15.08
CA ASP A 59 -14.92 0.96 -14.10
C ASP A 59 -15.21 1.68 -12.77
N VAL A 60 -14.37 2.64 -12.34
CA VAL A 60 -14.71 3.57 -11.24
C VAL A 60 -15.93 4.43 -11.60
N LYS A 61 -16.07 4.87 -12.86
CA LYS A 61 -17.26 5.62 -13.32
C LYS A 61 -18.52 4.76 -13.31
N LYS A 62 -18.45 3.51 -13.76
CA LYS A 62 -19.55 2.53 -13.66
C LYS A 62 -19.90 2.22 -12.20
N GLY A 63 -18.90 1.90 -11.38
CA GLY A 63 -19.05 1.62 -9.95
C GLY A 63 -19.70 2.79 -9.21
N LYS A 64 -19.29 4.04 -9.51
CA LYS A 64 -19.94 5.25 -8.97
C LYS A 64 -21.40 5.37 -9.42
N GLN A 65 -21.74 5.04 -10.66
CA GLN A 65 -23.13 5.04 -11.14
C GLN A 65 -23.98 3.95 -10.47
N VAL A 66 -23.45 2.75 -10.29
CA VAL A 66 -24.10 1.63 -9.57
C VAL A 66 -24.31 1.98 -8.09
N TYR A 67 -23.27 2.49 -7.41
CA TYR A 67 -23.35 2.95 -6.03
C TYR A 67 -24.38 4.07 -5.85
N ILE A 68 -24.41 5.06 -6.75
CA ILE A 68 -25.41 6.13 -6.72
C ILE A 68 -26.84 5.56 -6.90
N LYS A 69 -27.05 4.66 -7.88
CA LYS A 69 -28.35 3.99 -8.07
C LYS A 69 -28.77 3.20 -6.82
N TYR A 70 -27.86 2.43 -6.22
CA TYR A 70 -28.14 1.64 -5.02
C TYR A 70 -28.40 2.51 -3.78
N LYS A 71 -27.65 3.62 -3.62
CA LYS A 71 -27.89 4.62 -2.56
C LYS A 71 -29.29 5.23 -2.70
N TRP A 72 -29.67 5.69 -3.89
CA TRP A 72 -31.03 6.20 -4.15
C TRP A 72 -32.11 5.14 -3.97
N PHE A 73 -31.86 3.88 -4.34
CA PHE A 73 -32.79 2.77 -4.12
C PHE A 73 -33.03 2.51 -2.63
N LYS A 74 -31.99 2.52 -1.79
CA LYS A 74 -32.13 2.43 -0.32
C LYS A 74 -32.94 3.60 0.26
N TYR A 75 -32.66 4.83 -0.16
CA TYR A 75 -33.39 6.01 0.34
C TYR A 75 -34.86 6.01 -0.10
N PHE A 76 -35.16 5.81 -1.39
CA PHE A 76 -36.54 5.83 -1.86
C PHE A 76 -37.35 4.62 -1.41
N GLY A 77 -36.74 3.41 -1.37
CA GLY A 77 -37.42 2.19 -0.91
C GLY A 77 -37.89 2.26 0.54
N PHE A 78 -37.13 2.92 1.43
CA PHE A 78 -37.59 3.16 2.80
C PHE A 78 -38.73 4.19 2.85
N THR A 79 -38.64 5.28 2.08
CA THR A 79 -39.71 6.30 2.06
C THR A 79 -41.02 5.78 1.47
N SER A 80 -40.99 4.93 0.43
CA SER A 80 -42.20 4.36 -0.15
C SER A 80 -42.89 3.39 0.80
N VAL A 81 -42.13 2.53 1.48
CA VAL A 81 -42.68 1.62 2.51
C VAL A 81 -43.29 2.40 3.67
N ILE A 82 -42.65 3.47 4.15
CA ILE A 82 -43.20 4.32 5.21
C ILE A 82 -44.47 5.03 4.74
N VAL A 83 -44.50 5.61 3.52
CA VAL A 83 -45.69 6.27 2.98
C VAL A 83 -46.85 5.29 2.80
N VAL A 84 -46.58 4.06 2.32
CA VAL A 84 -47.59 3.00 2.21
C VAL A 84 -48.11 2.57 3.58
N LEU A 85 -47.23 2.36 4.57
CA LEU A 85 -47.65 2.02 5.94
C LEU A 85 -48.47 3.14 6.60
N VAL A 86 -48.07 4.40 6.42
CA VAL A 86 -48.84 5.57 6.93
C VAL A 86 -50.19 5.67 6.23
N ALA A 87 -50.25 5.44 4.91
CA ALA A 87 -51.51 5.41 4.16
C ALA A 87 -52.43 4.26 4.61
N ILE A 88 -51.88 3.07 4.85
CA ILE A 88 -52.61 1.93 5.41
C ILE A 88 -53.15 2.27 6.80
N VAL A 89 -52.32 2.80 7.71
CA VAL A 89 -52.74 3.20 9.06
C VAL A 89 -53.81 4.31 9.02
N PHE A 90 -53.68 5.29 8.12
CA PHE A 90 -54.67 6.35 7.93
C PHE A 90 -55.99 5.80 7.40
N MET A 91 -55.96 4.92 6.40
CA MET A 91 -57.15 4.22 5.91
C MET A 91 -57.78 3.33 7.00
N HIS A 92 -56.99 2.62 7.79
CA HIS A 92 -57.50 1.77 8.87
C HIS A 92 -58.08 2.58 10.04
N LYS A 93 -57.59 3.79 10.28
CA LYS A 93 -58.13 4.72 11.28
C LYS A 93 -59.45 5.35 10.81
N ASN A 94 -59.54 5.76 9.55
CA ASN A 94 -60.76 6.36 8.98
C ASN A 94 -61.83 5.32 8.61
N SER A 95 -61.46 4.06 8.40
CA SER A 95 -62.39 2.96 8.08
C SER A 95 -63.27 2.53 9.28
N LYS A 96 -63.05 3.06 10.48
CA LYS A 96 -63.88 2.74 11.66
C LYS A 96 -65.19 3.53 11.73
N ASP A 97 -65.37 4.56 10.90
CA ASP A 97 -66.54 5.45 10.90
C ASP A 97 -67.43 5.31 9.63
N ALA A 98 -67.48 4.12 9.02
CA ALA A 98 -68.34 3.85 7.85
C ALA A 98 -69.29 2.66 8.08
N LYS A 99 -70.61 2.92 8.01
CA LYS A 99 -71.65 1.88 8.08
C LYS A 99 -71.86 1.19 6.72
N ILE A 100 -71.87 -0.14 6.77
CA ILE A 100 -72.59 -1.13 5.95
C ILE A 100 -73.26 -0.60 4.66
N GLU A 101 -72.86 -1.17 3.52
CA GLU A 101 -73.83 -1.68 2.53
C GLU A 101 -73.29 -2.97 1.89
N LYS A 102 -74.18 -3.90 1.53
CA LYS A 102 -73.84 -5.24 1.00
C LYS A 102 -74.18 -5.33 -0.49
N THR A 103 -73.26 -5.82 -1.31
CA THR A 103 -73.57 -6.34 -2.66
C THR A 103 -72.77 -7.62 -2.95
N ASN A 104 -73.37 -8.53 -3.71
CA ASN A 104 -72.90 -9.90 -3.94
C ASN A 104 -71.71 -9.96 -4.93
N PRO A 105 -70.89 -11.02 -4.89
CA PRO A 105 -69.90 -11.30 -5.92
C PRO A 105 -70.56 -11.81 -7.21
N VAL A 106 -69.92 -11.55 -8.35
CA VAL A 106 -70.26 -12.09 -9.67
C VAL A 106 -69.08 -12.93 -10.17
N GLU A 107 -69.34 -14.18 -10.54
CA GLU A 107 -68.39 -15.07 -11.22
C GLU A 107 -68.25 -14.70 -12.70
N ILE A 108 -67.04 -14.80 -13.27
CA ILE A 108 -66.85 -15.01 -14.72
C ILE A 108 -65.73 -16.04 -14.96
N GLU A 109 -66.05 -16.98 -15.85
CA GLU A 109 -65.33 -18.18 -16.28
C GLU A 109 -63.90 -18.00 -16.83
N VAL A 110 -63.16 -19.12 -16.78
CA VAL A 110 -61.96 -19.41 -17.56
C VAL A 110 -62.36 -19.90 -18.96
N LYS A 111 -61.59 -19.57 -20.00
CA LYS A 111 -61.63 -20.31 -21.26
C LYS A 111 -60.30 -20.32 -22.01
N ASP A 112 -59.82 -21.52 -22.30
CA ASP A 112 -58.60 -21.78 -23.08
C ASP A 112 -58.84 -21.66 -24.60
N SER A 113 -57.77 -21.34 -25.34
CA SER A 113 -57.60 -21.74 -26.75
C SER A 113 -56.12 -21.78 -27.10
N GLU A 114 -55.68 -22.88 -27.71
CA GLU A 114 -54.27 -23.27 -27.90
C GLU A 114 -53.82 -23.06 -29.40
N PRO A 115 -52.79 -23.71 -29.98
CA PRO A 115 -51.59 -23.06 -30.51
C PRO A 115 -51.48 -23.10 -32.06
N PHE A 116 -50.27 -22.81 -32.61
CA PHE A 116 -49.63 -23.24 -33.89
C PHE A 116 -48.55 -22.18 -34.29
N LEU A 117 -47.42 -22.46 -34.97
CA LEU A 117 -46.80 -23.70 -35.47
C LEU A 117 -45.26 -23.56 -35.54
N ASP A 118 -44.58 -24.70 -35.46
CA ASP A 118 -43.16 -25.01 -35.74
C ASP A 118 -42.72 -24.81 -37.22
N LEU A 119 -41.42 -24.92 -37.52
CA LEU A 119 -40.86 -25.58 -38.73
C LEU A 119 -39.32 -25.76 -38.67
N THR A 120 -38.88 -26.76 -37.89
CA THR A 120 -37.99 -27.90 -38.25
C THR A 120 -36.68 -27.77 -39.05
N THR A 121 -35.72 -28.62 -38.64
CA THR A 121 -34.49 -29.08 -39.32
C THR A 121 -34.71 -30.00 -40.55
N PRO A 122 -33.64 -30.41 -41.28
CA PRO A 122 -33.11 -31.80 -41.17
C PRO A 122 -31.54 -31.85 -41.05
N LYS A 123 -30.88 -32.80 -40.35
CA LYS A 123 -30.66 -34.27 -40.56
C LYS A 123 -29.71 -34.61 -41.75
N ASP A 124 -28.86 -35.65 -41.75
CA ASP A 124 -28.72 -36.82 -40.84
C ASP A 124 -27.34 -37.55 -40.95
N SER A 125 -27.03 -38.44 -39.98
CA SER A 125 -26.21 -39.68 -40.10
C SER A 125 -24.69 -39.61 -40.46
N SER A 126 -23.80 -40.57 -40.11
CA SER A 126 -23.93 -41.91 -39.47
C SER A 126 -22.62 -42.38 -38.79
N ASN A 127 -22.74 -43.29 -37.81
CA ASN A 127 -21.90 -44.47 -37.38
C ASN A 127 -20.37 -44.50 -37.65
N GLU A 128 -19.51 -45.18 -36.87
CA GLU A 128 -19.65 -46.55 -36.30
C GLU A 128 -18.66 -46.84 -35.14
N ILE A 129 -18.73 -48.04 -34.54
CA ILE A 129 -18.04 -48.48 -33.30
C ILE A 129 -17.12 -49.69 -33.58
N LEU A 130 -15.90 -49.75 -33.02
CA LEU A 130 -15.35 -50.99 -32.42
C LEU A 130 -14.12 -50.76 -31.49
N LEU A 131 -13.73 -51.83 -30.77
CA LEU A 131 -12.84 -51.89 -29.61
C LEU A 131 -11.56 -52.73 -29.86
N ILE A 132 -10.70 -52.85 -28.83
CA ILE A 132 -9.79 -53.99 -28.46
C ILE A 132 -8.26 -53.83 -28.73
N ASP A 133 -7.48 -53.77 -27.62
CA ASP A 133 -6.11 -54.31 -27.31
C ASP A 133 -4.90 -54.12 -28.30
N THR A 134 -3.63 -54.43 -28.00
CA THR A 134 -2.93 -55.06 -26.84
C THR A 134 -1.50 -54.48 -26.65
N SER A 135 -0.78 -54.91 -25.60
CA SER A 135 0.63 -54.58 -25.29
C SER A 135 1.67 -55.64 -25.76
N LYS A 136 2.98 -55.31 -25.58
CA LYS A 136 4.24 -56.13 -25.77
C LYS A 136 4.88 -55.98 -27.17
N VAL A 137 6.20 -56.14 -27.42
CA VAL A 137 7.29 -57.02 -26.91
C VAL A 137 8.63 -56.20 -27.01
N GLU A 138 9.56 -56.11 -26.04
CA GLU A 138 10.75 -56.97 -25.77
C GLU A 138 11.68 -57.28 -27.01
N LYS A 139 13.01 -57.52 -26.95
CA LYS A 139 14.00 -57.65 -25.84
C LYS A 139 15.48 -57.46 -26.34
N VAL A 140 16.32 -56.80 -25.52
CA VAL A 140 17.73 -57.17 -25.14
C VAL A 140 18.81 -57.52 -26.20
N LEU A 141 19.97 -56.83 -26.14
CA LEU A 141 21.27 -57.50 -25.96
C LEU A 141 22.34 -56.59 -25.31
N GLN A 142 23.06 -57.22 -24.39
CA GLN A 142 24.04 -56.77 -23.42
C GLN A 142 25.40 -56.29 -23.99
N LYS A 143 26.10 -55.47 -23.19
CA LYS A 143 27.51 -55.74 -22.85
C LYS A 143 27.86 -55.10 -21.50
N GLU A 144 28.03 -55.91 -20.46
CA GLU A 144 28.79 -55.56 -19.27
C GLU A 144 30.21 -56.13 -19.42
N GLU A 145 31.20 -55.40 -18.92
CA GLU A 145 32.48 -55.98 -18.50
C GLU A 145 32.85 -55.40 -17.14
N VAL A 146 33.42 -56.24 -16.29
CA VAL A 146 33.46 -56.07 -14.83
C VAL A 146 34.74 -55.40 -14.37
N VAL A 147 34.65 -54.43 -13.44
CA VAL A 147 35.77 -54.03 -12.57
C VAL A 147 35.29 -53.96 -11.11
N GLU A 148 36.23 -54.15 -10.20
CA GLU A 148 36.05 -54.64 -8.82
C GLU A 148 35.32 -53.72 -7.83
N LYS A 149 34.87 -54.35 -6.73
CA LYS A 149 34.21 -53.69 -5.59
C LYS A 149 35.25 -53.13 -4.63
N GLU A 150 35.29 -51.82 -4.45
CA GLU A 150 35.77 -51.23 -3.18
C GLU A 150 34.60 -50.99 -2.23
N ASN A 151 34.80 -51.37 -0.97
CA ASN A 151 33.76 -51.50 0.03
C ASN A 151 33.65 -50.23 0.88
N ILE A 152 33.20 -49.13 0.27
CA ILE A 152 32.96 -47.86 0.97
C ILE A 152 31.51 -47.84 1.45
N LYS A 153 31.32 -47.93 2.78
CA LYS A 153 30.03 -47.58 3.39
C LYS A 153 29.73 -46.11 3.06
N PRO A 154 28.63 -45.77 2.40
CA PRO A 154 28.20 -44.38 2.35
C PRO A 154 27.74 -44.00 3.74
N GLN A 155 28.62 -43.36 4.52
CA GLN A 155 28.16 -42.36 5.47
C GLN A 155 27.55 -41.25 4.62
N THR A 156 26.23 -41.31 4.43
CA THR A 156 25.49 -40.21 3.86
C THR A 156 25.62 -39.05 4.83
N GLU A 157 26.57 -38.15 4.59
CA GLU A 157 26.52 -36.81 5.15
C GLU A 157 25.19 -36.23 4.66
N ILE A 158 24.21 -36.19 5.57
CA ILE A 158 22.91 -35.60 5.29
C ILE A 158 23.17 -34.11 5.17
N THR A 159 23.35 -33.64 3.94
CA THR A 159 23.52 -32.22 3.64
C THR A 159 22.30 -31.48 4.16
N GLU A 160 22.54 -30.68 5.20
CA GLU A 160 21.47 -29.98 5.91
C GLU A 160 20.79 -29.01 4.95
N VAL A 161 19.48 -29.22 4.69
CA VAL A 161 18.75 -28.39 3.73
C VAL A 161 18.55 -26.99 4.32
N LYS A 162 19.45 -26.09 3.92
CA LYS A 162 19.34 -24.67 4.18
C LYS A 162 18.26 -24.09 3.29
N ILE A 163 17.26 -23.46 3.90
CA ILE A 163 16.31 -22.61 3.19
C ILE A 163 17.13 -21.37 2.78
N PRO A 164 17.18 -21.00 1.48
CA PRO A 164 17.98 -19.88 1.04
C PRO A 164 17.42 -18.58 1.61
N GLU A 165 18.34 -17.73 2.05
CA GLU A 165 18.03 -16.36 2.45
C GLU A 165 17.57 -15.54 1.24
N LYS A 166 16.83 -14.47 1.50
CA LYS A 166 16.39 -13.55 0.45
C LYS A 166 17.61 -12.89 -0.19
N ILE A 167 17.63 -12.79 -1.52
CA ILE A 167 18.76 -12.18 -2.23
C ILE A 167 18.68 -10.65 -2.01
N PRO A 168 19.75 -9.99 -1.52
CA PRO A 168 19.76 -8.54 -1.34
C PRO A 168 19.87 -7.80 -2.67
N GLU A 169 19.11 -6.72 -2.80
CA GLU A 169 19.40 -5.69 -3.78
C GLU A 169 20.70 -4.97 -3.37
N THR A 170 21.62 -4.76 -4.31
CA THR A 170 22.88 -4.04 -4.04
C THR A 170 22.94 -2.80 -4.94
N ILE A 171 23.09 -1.63 -4.32
CA ILE A 171 22.94 -0.32 -4.95
C ILE A 171 24.18 0.50 -4.64
N THR A 172 24.99 0.80 -5.65
CA THR A 172 26.18 1.64 -5.48
C THR A 172 25.78 3.11 -5.48
N ILE A 173 26.15 3.85 -4.43
CA ILE A 173 25.89 5.30 -4.31
C ILE A 173 27.17 6.08 -3.99
N ASN A 174 27.23 7.34 -4.43
CA ASN A 174 28.30 8.26 -4.06
C ASN A 174 27.90 9.05 -2.80
N VAL A 175 28.65 8.89 -1.71
CA VAL A 175 28.29 9.48 -0.40
C VAL A 175 28.59 10.97 -0.30
N ALA A 176 29.21 11.59 -1.31
CA ALA A 176 29.45 13.03 -1.34
C ALA A 176 28.21 13.86 -1.73
N ILE A 177 27.11 13.22 -2.14
CA ILE A 177 25.87 13.88 -2.56
C ILE A 177 24.63 13.31 -1.85
N ASP A 178 23.62 14.16 -1.67
CA ASP A 178 22.30 13.71 -1.23
C ASP A 178 21.73 12.72 -2.26
N SER A 179 21.38 11.52 -1.78
CA SER A 179 20.94 10.40 -2.60
C SER A 179 19.49 10.04 -2.28
N THR A 180 18.70 9.78 -3.32
CA THR A 180 17.33 9.27 -3.20
C THR A 180 17.23 7.98 -3.99
N ILE A 181 16.96 6.89 -3.28
CA ILE A 181 16.92 5.52 -3.80
C ILE A 181 15.48 5.03 -3.76
N ILE A 182 15.05 4.30 -4.78
CA ILE A 182 13.79 3.53 -4.78
C ILE A 182 14.20 2.07 -5.00
N CYS A 183 13.96 1.23 -4.00
CA CYS A 183 14.26 -0.20 -4.02
C CYS A 183 13.20 -0.99 -4.79
N ASN A 184 13.52 -2.23 -5.15
CA ASN A 184 12.73 -3.08 -6.05
C ASN A 184 11.28 -3.35 -5.58
N GLU A 185 11.02 -3.41 -4.27
CA GLU A 185 9.68 -3.62 -3.70
C GLU A 185 9.03 -2.30 -3.21
N GLY A 186 9.62 -1.16 -3.56
CA GLY A 186 9.02 0.16 -3.44
C GLY A 186 9.38 0.95 -2.18
N THR A 187 10.27 0.44 -1.32
CA THR A 187 10.90 1.28 -0.29
C THR A 187 11.61 2.45 -0.93
N LYS A 188 11.47 3.64 -0.38
CA LYS A 188 12.26 4.80 -0.79
C LYS A 188 13.13 5.29 0.36
N LEU A 189 14.43 5.30 0.13
CA LEU A 189 15.45 5.76 1.07
C LEU A 189 15.94 7.15 0.64
N ILE A 190 16.00 8.10 1.57
CA ILE A 190 16.63 9.40 1.35
C ILE A 190 17.80 9.51 2.32
N ILE A 191 18.99 9.63 1.74
CA ILE A 191 20.28 9.55 2.43
C ILE A 191 21.02 10.86 2.17
N LYS A 192 21.57 11.46 3.22
CA LYS A 192 22.31 12.72 3.12
C LYS A 192 23.76 12.50 2.72
N ALA A 193 24.36 13.50 2.08
CA ALA A 193 25.81 13.53 1.90
C ALA A 193 26.53 13.36 3.25
N ASN A 194 27.63 12.61 3.26
CA ASN A 194 28.45 12.32 4.45
C ASN A 194 27.74 11.54 5.58
N SER A 195 26.68 10.79 5.24
CA SER A 195 25.92 9.97 6.19
C SER A 195 26.63 8.72 6.70
N PHE A 196 27.77 8.31 6.13
CA PHE A 196 28.45 7.07 6.50
C PHE A 196 29.84 7.33 7.08
N VAL A 197 30.20 6.51 8.07
CA VAL A 197 31.52 6.49 8.70
C VAL A 197 32.10 5.08 8.71
N ASP A 198 33.42 4.98 8.80
CA ASP A 198 34.13 3.72 9.04
C ASP A 198 34.10 3.31 10.53
N ASP A 199 34.72 2.17 10.85
CA ASP A 199 34.85 1.68 12.23
C ASP A 199 35.64 2.64 13.16
N ASN A 200 36.36 3.63 12.61
CA ASN A 200 37.08 4.67 13.34
C ASN A 200 36.29 5.99 13.45
N ASN A 201 35.01 5.98 13.06
CA ASN A 201 34.13 7.15 13.00
C ASN A 201 34.60 8.26 12.02
N GLN A 202 35.39 7.90 11.01
CA GLN A 202 35.83 8.82 9.94
C GLN A 202 34.82 8.85 8.80
N ILE A 203 34.48 10.05 8.31
CA ILE A 203 33.54 10.21 7.19
C ILE A 203 34.07 9.50 5.95
N VAL A 204 33.27 8.56 5.43
CA VAL A 204 33.56 7.82 4.21
C VAL A 204 33.37 8.75 3.01
N THR A 205 34.18 8.56 1.97
CA THR A 205 34.10 9.33 0.72
C THR A 205 34.05 8.40 -0.50
N GLY A 206 33.59 8.92 -1.64
CA GLY A 206 33.49 8.16 -2.88
C GLY A 206 32.27 7.25 -2.93
N ASN A 207 32.40 6.10 -3.60
CA ASN A 207 31.31 5.16 -3.78
C ASN A 207 31.25 4.12 -2.65
N ILE A 208 30.04 3.73 -2.27
CA ILE A 208 29.75 2.63 -1.35
C ILE A 208 28.66 1.74 -1.94
N ASP A 209 28.60 0.49 -1.51
CA ASP A 209 27.52 -0.44 -1.84
C ASP A 209 26.52 -0.53 -0.69
N LEU A 210 25.27 -0.17 -0.97
CA LEU A 210 24.14 -0.32 -0.06
C LEU A 210 23.40 -1.62 -0.40
N LYS A 211 23.35 -2.55 0.55
CA LYS A 211 22.61 -3.80 0.46
C LYS A 211 21.27 -3.64 1.17
N VAL A 212 20.18 -3.90 0.47
CA VAL A 212 18.81 -3.79 1.00
C VAL A 212 18.07 -5.12 0.79
N MET A 213 17.41 -5.61 1.83
CA MET A 213 16.42 -6.69 1.74
C MET A 213 15.08 -6.16 2.25
N GLU A 214 14.05 -6.26 1.42
CA GLU A 214 12.68 -5.82 1.73
C GLU A 214 11.81 -7.03 2.09
N TYR A 215 10.92 -6.91 3.08
CA TYR A 215 10.01 -7.98 3.50
C TYR A 215 8.59 -7.41 3.68
N TYR A 216 7.85 -7.37 2.56
CA TYR A 216 6.44 -6.95 2.52
C TYR A 216 5.46 -8.13 2.41
N LYS A 217 5.96 -9.30 1.99
CA LYS A 217 5.15 -10.49 1.74
C LYS A 217 5.25 -11.45 2.93
N LEU A 218 4.12 -11.99 3.37
CA LEU A 218 4.05 -13.00 4.44
C LEU A 218 4.97 -14.21 4.16
N SER A 219 5.02 -14.68 2.92
CA SER A 219 5.91 -15.77 2.49
C SER A 219 7.37 -15.49 2.83
N ASP A 220 7.81 -14.25 2.64
CA ASP A 220 9.20 -13.85 2.79
C ASP A 220 9.55 -13.68 4.27
N MET A 221 8.60 -13.18 5.08
CA MET A 221 8.71 -13.11 6.54
C MET A 221 8.79 -14.52 7.17
N LEU A 222 7.93 -15.45 6.74
CA LEU A 222 7.93 -16.84 7.22
C LEU A 222 9.22 -17.59 6.86
N LEU A 223 9.70 -17.45 5.62
CA LEU A 223 10.96 -18.07 5.19
C LEU A 223 12.16 -17.54 5.98
N ALA A 224 12.19 -16.23 6.27
CA ALA A 224 13.24 -15.58 7.06
C ALA A 224 13.06 -15.68 8.60
N ASN A 225 12.02 -16.37 9.08
CA ASN A 225 11.67 -16.49 10.50
C ASN A 225 11.51 -15.13 11.23
N LEU A 226 10.97 -14.13 10.53
CA LEU A 226 10.71 -12.82 11.14
C LEU A 226 9.47 -12.87 12.04
N SER A 227 9.47 -12.04 13.07
CA SER A 227 8.35 -11.87 14.01
C SER A 227 7.71 -10.49 13.84
N THR A 228 6.55 -10.30 14.44
CA THR A 228 5.92 -8.99 14.69
C THR A 228 5.68 -8.81 16.20
N GLN A 229 6.74 -9.00 16.99
CA GLN A 229 6.71 -8.85 18.44
C GLN A 229 7.76 -7.85 18.95
N SER A 230 7.35 -7.00 19.89
CA SER A 230 8.21 -6.06 20.62
C SER A 230 8.01 -6.26 22.12
N ASP A 231 9.00 -6.84 22.80
CA ASP A 231 9.03 -7.07 24.25
C ASP A 231 7.77 -7.80 24.79
N GLY A 232 7.26 -8.74 23.97
CA GLY A 232 6.04 -9.51 24.27
C GLY A 232 4.75 -8.89 23.73
N GLN A 233 4.75 -7.62 23.32
CA GLN A 233 3.60 -6.93 22.73
C GLN A 233 3.47 -7.21 21.23
N PHE A 234 2.22 -7.22 20.75
CA PHE A 234 1.91 -7.49 19.34
C PHE A 234 2.08 -6.26 18.47
N LEU A 235 2.68 -6.48 17.31
CA LEU A 235 2.75 -5.51 16.24
C LEU A 235 1.90 -5.98 15.06
N GLU A 236 1.31 -5.01 14.36
CA GLU A 236 0.85 -5.17 12.98
C GLU A 236 1.86 -4.50 12.06
N THR A 237 2.31 -5.22 11.05
CA THR A 237 3.41 -4.75 10.19
C THR A 237 2.96 -3.99 8.95
N GLY A 238 3.71 -2.94 8.65
CA GLY A 238 3.78 -2.25 7.36
C GLY A 238 4.92 -2.75 6.47
N GLY A 239 5.86 -3.52 7.02
CA GLY A 239 6.96 -4.20 6.33
C GLY A 239 8.30 -4.03 7.03
N MET A 240 9.15 -5.06 6.89
CA MET A 240 10.48 -5.12 7.52
C MET A 240 11.58 -4.94 6.48
N LEU A 241 12.72 -4.40 6.90
CA LEU A 241 13.90 -4.16 6.08
C LEU A 241 15.15 -4.69 6.78
N PHE A 242 16.14 -5.07 5.99
CA PHE A 242 17.55 -5.11 6.42
C PHE A 242 18.37 -4.20 5.51
N ILE A 243 19.15 -3.28 6.10
CA ILE A 243 20.02 -2.36 5.37
C ILE A 243 21.46 -2.51 5.88
N GLU A 244 22.40 -2.82 4.98
CA GLU A 244 23.85 -2.87 5.26
C GLU A 244 24.59 -1.97 4.27
N ALA A 245 25.53 -1.16 4.74
CA ALA A 245 26.40 -0.34 3.90
C ALA A 245 27.83 -0.90 3.93
N LYS A 246 28.50 -0.94 2.77
CA LYS A 246 29.89 -1.42 2.64
C LYS A 246 30.73 -0.55 1.72
N GLN A 247 32.03 -0.46 2.01
CA GLN A 247 33.04 0.00 1.07
C GLN A 247 34.22 -0.96 1.07
N ASN A 248 34.60 -1.49 -0.09
CA ASN A 248 35.67 -2.48 -0.24
C ASN A 248 35.49 -3.67 0.74
N ASP A 249 34.28 -4.25 0.74
CA ASP A 249 33.77 -5.31 1.64
C ASP A 249 33.74 -5.01 3.15
N LYS A 250 34.37 -3.93 3.63
CA LYS A 250 34.25 -3.48 5.02
C LYS A 250 32.87 -2.88 5.27
N LYS A 251 32.26 -3.22 6.40
CA LYS A 251 30.99 -2.62 6.84
C LYS A 251 31.21 -1.16 7.21
N LEU A 252 30.18 -0.35 7.00
CA LEU A 252 30.12 1.04 7.41
C LEU A 252 29.04 1.23 8.46
N LEU A 253 29.21 2.26 9.29
CA LEU A 253 28.21 2.71 10.25
C LEU A 253 27.52 3.98 9.72
N LEU A 254 26.36 4.31 10.29
CA LEU A 254 25.76 5.62 10.06
C LEU A 254 26.46 6.66 10.95
N ASN A 255 26.73 7.84 10.40
CA ASN A 255 27.19 8.99 11.16
C ASN A 255 26.10 9.39 12.16
N GLU A 256 26.44 9.47 13.46
CA GLU A 256 25.51 9.82 14.56
C GLU A 256 24.80 11.17 14.36
N ASN A 257 25.39 12.05 13.54
CA ASN A 257 24.84 13.38 13.21
C ASN A 257 23.89 13.36 11.99
N THR A 258 23.62 12.20 11.40
CA THR A 258 22.73 12.06 10.23
C THR A 258 21.66 11.00 10.45
N LEU A 259 20.58 11.09 9.67
CA LEU A 259 19.47 10.15 9.69
C LEU A 259 19.17 9.72 8.25
N ILE A 260 18.78 8.45 8.08
CA ILE A 260 18.16 7.99 6.84
C ILE A 260 16.65 8.14 6.99
N GLU A 261 16.01 8.88 6.07
CA GLU A 261 14.55 8.92 5.95
C GLU A 261 14.10 7.71 5.13
N ILE A 262 13.16 6.92 5.67
CA ILE A 262 12.62 5.72 5.05
C ILE A 262 11.12 5.89 4.83
N ILE A 263 10.72 5.80 3.55
CA ILE A 263 9.31 5.77 3.12
C ILE A 263 8.99 4.32 2.77
N PHE A 264 8.11 3.71 3.55
CA PHE A 264 7.55 2.40 3.27
C PHE A 264 6.40 2.54 2.24
N PRO A 265 6.20 1.56 1.33
CA PRO A 265 5.10 1.59 0.37
C PRO A 265 3.74 1.43 1.04
N THR A 266 3.68 0.70 2.16
CA THR A 266 2.47 0.48 2.97
C THR A 266 2.07 1.75 3.73
N LYS A 267 0.78 2.09 3.67
CA LYS A 267 0.23 3.30 4.29
C LYS A 267 -0.87 2.93 5.30
N LYS A 268 -0.48 2.78 6.56
CA LYS A 268 -1.37 2.52 7.70
C LYS A 268 -1.14 3.61 8.75
N LYS A 269 -2.22 4.07 9.40
CA LYS A 269 -2.15 5.05 10.49
C LYS A 269 -1.41 4.48 11.70
N ASN A 270 -0.72 5.36 12.43
CA ASN A 270 -0.01 5.09 13.69
C ASN A 270 1.18 4.13 13.55
N MET A 271 1.78 4.03 12.37
CA MET A 271 3.04 3.30 12.16
C MET A 271 4.21 4.04 12.82
N GLN A 272 5.14 3.26 13.38
CA GLN A 272 6.30 3.68 14.15
C GLN A 272 7.53 2.90 13.70
N MET A 273 8.73 3.43 13.96
CA MET A 273 9.98 2.75 13.61
C MET A 273 10.47 1.84 14.73
N PHE A 274 10.95 0.65 14.37
CA PHE A 274 11.63 -0.26 15.27
C PHE A 274 13.02 -0.64 14.73
N SER A 275 13.93 -0.99 15.63
CA SER A 275 15.21 -1.65 15.32
C SER A 275 15.21 -3.08 15.86
N GLY A 276 15.56 -4.05 15.02
CA GLY A 276 15.48 -5.48 15.34
C GLY A 276 16.78 -6.06 15.87
N ASN A 277 16.68 -6.85 16.93
CA ASN A 277 17.78 -7.64 17.48
C ASN A 277 17.37 -9.12 17.53
N TRP A 278 18.29 -10.04 17.25
CA TRP A 278 18.02 -11.48 17.32
C TRP A 278 18.22 -12.02 18.74
N ASP A 279 17.21 -12.68 19.29
CA ASP A 279 17.21 -13.36 20.59
C ASP A 279 16.65 -14.78 20.43
N GLY A 280 17.41 -15.79 20.84
CA GLY A 280 16.96 -17.19 20.85
C GLY A 280 16.44 -17.73 19.50
N GLY A 281 16.98 -17.24 18.36
CA GLY A 281 16.57 -17.65 17.01
C GLY A 281 15.36 -16.91 16.44
N ASN A 282 14.79 -15.95 17.18
CA ASN A 282 13.71 -15.08 16.72
C ASN A 282 14.17 -13.60 16.80
N ILE A 283 13.64 -12.74 15.94
CA ILE A 283 13.88 -11.30 16.03
C ILE A 283 12.92 -10.67 17.06
N ASN A 284 13.43 -9.78 17.92
CA ASN A 284 12.65 -8.91 18.79
C ASN A 284 12.83 -7.46 18.35
N TRP A 285 11.71 -6.76 18.15
CA TRP A 285 11.70 -5.37 17.71
C TRP A 285 11.76 -4.41 18.89
N ASN A 286 12.62 -3.41 18.81
CA ASN A 286 12.79 -2.39 19.85
C ASN A 286 12.33 -1.05 19.27
N LEU A 287 11.35 -0.40 19.90
CA LEU A 287 10.81 0.88 19.42
C LEU A 287 11.94 1.93 19.35
N GLN A 288 12.19 2.47 18.17
CA GLN A 288 13.03 3.66 18.02
C GLN A 288 12.16 4.86 18.42
N LYS A 289 12.34 5.33 19.66
CA LYS A 289 11.81 6.63 20.05
C LYS A 289 12.52 7.68 19.19
N GLU A 290 11.78 8.31 18.28
CA GLU A 290 12.25 9.51 17.59
C GLU A 290 12.77 10.50 18.65
N THR A 291 13.86 11.20 18.36
CA THR A 291 14.45 12.18 19.28
C THR A 291 13.42 13.26 19.58
N ALA A 292 12.73 13.12 20.70
CA ALA A 292 11.44 13.77 20.93
C ALA A 292 11.60 15.26 21.21
N LEU A 293 11.15 16.07 20.26
CA LEU A 293 10.80 17.47 20.45
C LEU A 293 9.52 17.77 19.66
N VAL A 294 8.36 17.44 20.23
CA VAL A 294 7.15 18.29 20.40
C VAL A 294 6.25 17.58 21.42
N ASP A 295 5.61 18.36 22.29
CA ASP A 295 4.87 17.92 23.48
C ASP A 295 3.62 17.06 23.24
N GLU A 296 3.24 16.29 24.26
CA GLU A 296 1.98 15.56 24.35
C GLU A 296 0.77 16.51 24.40
N ILE A 297 -0.21 16.33 23.50
CA ILE A 297 -1.59 16.78 23.71
C ILE A 297 -2.56 15.67 23.27
N GLU A 298 -3.31 15.16 24.25
CA GLU A 298 -4.43 14.23 24.10
C GLU A 298 -5.72 14.97 23.74
N LEU A 299 -6.59 14.39 22.87
CA LEU A 299 -8.06 14.58 22.90
C LEU A 299 -8.80 13.71 21.87
N VAL A 300 -10.09 13.44 22.15
CA VAL A 300 -10.96 12.48 21.46
C VAL A 300 -12.25 13.17 20.98
N GLU A 301 -12.77 12.77 19.80
CA GLU A 301 -14.19 12.47 19.49
C GLU A 301 -14.65 12.75 18.03
N ILE A 302 -15.30 11.73 17.46
CA ILE A 302 -16.50 11.68 16.56
C ILE A 302 -16.71 12.77 15.48
N VAL A 303 -16.92 12.36 14.22
CA VAL A 303 -17.17 13.24 13.06
C VAL A 303 -18.47 12.91 12.32
N GLU A 304 -19.34 13.91 12.10
CA GLU A 304 -20.45 13.89 11.11
C GLU A 304 -19.97 14.30 9.70
N GLU A 305 -20.60 13.82 8.63
CA GLU A 305 -20.23 14.14 7.23
C GLU A 305 -20.45 15.63 6.86
N GLU A 306 -19.43 16.30 6.31
CA GLU A 306 -19.51 17.69 5.83
C GLU A 306 -20.00 17.83 4.37
N ILE A 307 -20.54 19.01 4.02
CA ILE A 307 -21.14 19.29 2.69
C ILE A 307 -20.44 20.48 2.01
N ASP A 308 -19.85 20.24 0.84
CA ASP A 308 -19.16 21.24 0.01
C ASP A 308 -20.12 21.89 -1.04
N VAL A 309 -20.05 23.22 -1.22
CA VAL A 309 -20.88 23.99 -2.18
C VAL A 309 -19.99 24.94 -3.02
N PRO A 310 -19.92 24.80 -4.36
CA PRO A 310 -19.00 25.60 -5.19
C PRO A 310 -19.24 27.12 -5.17
N PHE A 311 -18.15 27.91 -5.17
CA PHE A 311 -18.19 29.39 -5.14
C PHE A 311 -19.04 30.03 -6.26
N ALA A 312 -19.12 29.38 -7.42
CA ALA A 312 -19.91 29.86 -8.56
C ALA A 312 -21.44 29.86 -8.33
N VAL A 313 -21.94 29.01 -7.42
CA VAL A 313 -23.39 28.78 -7.21
C VAL A 313 -23.89 29.14 -5.81
N ILE A 314 -22.99 29.51 -4.89
CA ILE A 314 -23.35 29.81 -3.50
C ILE A 314 -24.15 31.10 -3.35
N GLU A 315 -25.14 31.12 -2.45
CA GLU A 315 -26.02 32.27 -2.18
C GLU A 315 -25.28 33.45 -1.53
N GLU A 316 -24.48 33.19 -0.49
CA GLU A 316 -23.59 34.16 0.16
C GLU A 316 -22.14 33.67 0.04
N VAL A 317 -21.27 34.45 -0.59
CA VAL A 317 -19.85 34.08 -0.71
C VAL A 317 -19.07 34.41 0.56
N PRO A 318 -17.93 33.73 0.80
CA PRO A 318 -16.97 34.16 1.80
C PRO A 318 -16.55 35.63 1.61
N VAL A 319 -16.29 36.33 2.70
CA VAL A 319 -15.95 37.76 2.70
C VAL A 319 -14.55 37.97 3.26
N TYR A 320 -13.64 38.49 2.43
CA TYR A 320 -12.30 38.89 2.85
C TYR A 320 -12.36 40.12 3.80
N PRO A 321 -11.51 40.22 4.84
CA PRO A 321 -11.46 41.39 5.73
C PRO A 321 -11.22 42.71 4.97
N GLY A 322 -12.15 43.66 5.09
CA GLY A 322 -12.16 44.91 4.33
C GLY A 322 -13.02 44.87 3.05
N CYS A 323 -13.81 43.82 2.84
CA CYS A 323 -14.84 43.71 1.79
C CYS A 323 -16.28 43.64 2.37
N GLU A 324 -16.46 44.00 3.63
CA GLU A 324 -17.78 44.08 4.29
C GLU A 324 -18.70 45.13 3.66
N ASN A 325 -20.00 44.95 3.85
CA ASN A 325 -21.06 45.93 3.52
C ASN A 325 -21.17 46.29 2.03
N LEU A 326 -20.65 45.43 1.14
CA LEU A 326 -20.80 45.54 -0.31
C LEU A 326 -22.01 44.72 -0.82
N SER A 327 -22.49 45.04 -2.02
CA SER A 327 -23.49 44.23 -2.71
C SER A 327 -22.93 42.85 -3.08
N ARG A 328 -23.78 41.82 -3.19
CA ARG A 328 -23.35 40.41 -3.42
C ARG A 328 -22.29 40.24 -4.53
N ASN A 329 -22.42 40.96 -5.65
CA ASN A 329 -21.45 40.89 -6.76
C ASN A 329 -20.18 41.72 -6.47
N ASN A 330 -20.29 42.86 -5.79
CA ASN A 330 -19.14 43.66 -5.41
C ASN A 330 -18.31 42.97 -4.32
N THR A 331 -18.95 42.26 -3.38
CA THR A 331 -18.29 41.41 -2.37
C THR A 331 -17.50 40.27 -3.01
N ARG A 332 -18.05 39.61 -4.04
CA ARG A 332 -17.36 38.57 -4.83
C ARG A 332 -16.09 39.11 -5.46
N ASN A 333 -16.20 40.23 -6.18
CA ASN A 333 -15.07 40.82 -6.88
C ASN A 333 -14.01 41.32 -5.89
N CYS A 334 -14.41 42.05 -4.85
CA CYS A 334 -13.52 42.53 -3.79
C CYS A 334 -12.77 41.38 -3.11
N THR A 335 -13.45 40.30 -2.73
CA THR A 335 -12.82 39.12 -2.11
C THR A 335 -11.78 38.49 -3.03
N SER A 336 -12.14 38.24 -4.29
CA SER A 336 -11.23 37.65 -5.30
C SER A 336 -10.01 38.54 -5.56
N GLU A 337 -10.22 39.86 -5.67
CA GLU A 337 -9.16 40.83 -5.93
C GLU A 337 -8.22 40.96 -4.73
N ARG A 338 -8.75 41.07 -3.50
CA ARG A 338 -7.94 41.18 -2.27
C ARG A 338 -7.08 39.94 -2.05
N ILE A 339 -7.62 38.74 -2.28
CA ILE A 339 -6.85 37.48 -2.25
C ILE A 339 -5.72 37.55 -3.29
N SER A 340 -6.04 37.92 -4.53
CA SER A 340 -5.04 38.01 -5.62
C SER A 340 -3.92 39.01 -5.30
N GLN A 341 -4.27 40.20 -4.81
CA GLN A 341 -3.31 41.23 -4.40
C GLN A 341 -2.45 40.78 -3.19
N PHE A 342 -3.04 40.09 -2.21
CA PHE A 342 -2.30 39.55 -1.07
C PHE A 342 -1.26 38.52 -1.54
N VAL A 343 -1.65 37.60 -2.42
CA VAL A 343 -0.78 36.57 -2.96
C VAL A 343 0.38 37.19 -3.74
N MET A 344 0.10 38.12 -4.64
CA MET A 344 1.15 38.80 -5.44
C MET A 344 2.16 39.58 -4.59
N ARG A 345 1.78 40.08 -3.41
CA ARG A 345 2.69 40.83 -2.51
C ARG A 345 3.56 39.93 -1.64
N ASN A 346 3.10 38.72 -1.33
CA ASN A 346 3.76 37.82 -0.38
C ASN A 346 4.54 36.67 -1.07
N PHE A 347 4.37 36.50 -2.38
CA PHE A 347 5.05 35.48 -3.19
C PHE A 347 6.49 35.88 -3.53
N ASN A 348 7.45 35.09 -3.05
CA ASN A 348 8.87 35.29 -3.23
C ASN A 348 9.34 34.78 -4.60
N THR A 349 9.34 35.65 -5.60
CA THR A 349 9.85 35.35 -6.94
C THR A 349 11.36 35.11 -6.98
N GLN A 350 12.15 35.62 -6.01
CA GLN A 350 13.61 35.46 -5.98
C GLN A 350 14.00 34.01 -5.67
N MET A 351 13.36 33.39 -4.68
CA MET A 351 13.57 31.96 -4.33
C MET A 351 13.32 31.01 -5.52
N VAL A 352 12.47 31.42 -6.46
CA VAL A 352 12.15 30.64 -7.68
C VAL A 352 13.14 30.94 -8.83
N ASN A 353 13.76 32.13 -8.85
CA ASN A 353 14.78 32.49 -9.83
C ASN A 353 16.11 31.76 -9.61
N ASP A 354 16.46 31.44 -8.35
CA ASP A 354 17.70 30.72 -8.00
C ASP A 354 17.79 29.30 -8.59
N ILE A 355 16.68 28.75 -9.09
CA ILE A 355 16.56 27.40 -9.66
C ILE A 355 16.83 27.42 -11.19
N GLY A 356 17.18 28.57 -11.76
CA GLY A 356 17.50 28.72 -13.19
C GLY A 356 16.26 28.78 -14.10
N LEU A 357 15.06 28.92 -13.53
CA LEU A 357 13.82 29.13 -14.27
C LEU A 357 13.85 30.44 -15.07
N ARG A 358 13.23 30.41 -16.25
CA ARG A 358 13.19 31.54 -17.20
C ARG A 358 11.79 31.73 -17.77
N GLY A 359 11.46 32.96 -18.12
CA GLY A 359 10.23 33.28 -18.84
C GLY A 359 8.98 33.31 -17.95
N LYS A 360 7.81 33.29 -18.59
CA LYS A 360 6.52 33.42 -17.92
C LYS A 360 6.06 32.09 -17.33
N GLN A 361 6.09 32.00 -16.00
CA GLN A 361 5.71 30.81 -15.24
C GLN A 361 4.25 30.89 -14.77
N ARG A 362 3.60 29.72 -14.62
CA ARG A 362 2.21 29.59 -14.18
C ARG A 362 2.05 28.49 -13.15
N ILE A 363 1.39 28.81 -12.05
CA ILE A 363 1.02 27.87 -11.00
C ILE A 363 -0.51 27.89 -10.90
N ASN A 364 -1.15 26.73 -10.91
CA ASN A 364 -2.58 26.62 -10.67
C ASN A 364 -2.80 26.20 -9.22
N VAL A 365 -3.47 27.01 -8.40
CA VAL A 365 -3.77 26.68 -7.01
C VAL A 365 -5.28 26.53 -6.82
N ILE A 366 -5.69 25.46 -6.15
CA ILE A 366 -7.07 25.21 -5.73
C ILE A 366 -7.07 25.19 -4.21
N PHE A 367 -8.09 25.76 -3.55
CA PHE A 367 -8.28 25.67 -2.09
C PHE A 367 -9.77 25.74 -1.76
N LYS A 368 -10.16 25.63 -0.50
CA LYS A 368 -11.52 25.92 -0.02
C LYS A 368 -11.48 26.93 1.12
N ILE A 369 -12.64 27.51 1.43
CA ILE A 369 -12.89 28.24 2.68
C ILE A 369 -13.93 27.43 3.47
N ASP A 370 -13.60 27.01 4.69
CA ASP A 370 -14.46 26.15 5.50
C ASP A 370 -15.69 26.88 6.07
N LYS A 371 -16.61 26.12 6.68
CA LYS A 371 -17.78 26.64 7.42
C LYS A 371 -17.43 27.60 8.56
N ASN A 372 -16.18 27.67 8.99
CA ASN A 372 -15.68 28.54 10.06
C ASN A 372 -14.93 29.79 9.53
N GLY A 373 -14.66 29.87 8.23
CA GLY A 373 -13.94 30.96 7.56
C GLY A 373 -12.42 30.78 7.39
N HIS A 374 -11.87 29.60 7.68
CA HIS A 374 -10.46 29.26 7.47
C HIS A 374 -10.21 28.78 6.04
N VAL A 375 -9.01 29.01 5.52
CA VAL A 375 -8.57 28.45 4.22
C VAL A 375 -8.11 27.01 4.42
N VAL A 376 -8.67 26.09 3.64
CA VAL A 376 -8.43 24.63 3.69
C VAL A 376 -8.28 24.04 2.25
N ASP A 377 -8.09 22.74 2.10
CA ASP A 377 -7.78 21.96 0.86
C ASP A 377 -6.84 22.59 -0.23
N ILE A 378 -5.71 23.20 0.15
CA ILE A 378 -4.78 23.89 -0.78
C ILE A 378 -3.95 22.89 -1.61
N ARG A 379 -4.12 22.93 -2.93
CA ARG A 379 -3.41 22.07 -3.89
C ARG A 379 -2.90 22.91 -5.05
N SER A 380 -1.59 23.13 -5.07
CA SER A 380 -0.84 23.72 -6.18
C SER A 380 -0.53 22.70 -7.29
N ARG A 381 -0.33 23.20 -8.51
CA ARG A 381 0.39 22.49 -9.58
C ARG A 381 1.24 23.46 -10.40
N SER A 382 2.52 23.13 -10.60
CA SER A 382 3.48 23.85 -11.45
C SER A 382 4.33 22.88 -12.27
N SER A 383 5.37 23.37 -12.95
CA SER A 383 6.44 22.54 -13.53
C SER A 383 7.49 22.16 -12.49
N GLU A 384 7.83 23.09 -11.57
CA GLU A 384 8.82 22.86 -10.51
C GLU A 384 8.18 22.82 -9.12
N LEU A 385 8.75 22.00 -8.24
CA LEU A 385 8.19 21.74 -6.92
C LEU A 385 8.33 22.93 -5.97
N GLU A 386 9.40 23.71 -6.08
CA GLU A 386 9.67 24.85 -5.22
C GLU A 386 8.67 25.99 -5.50
N SER A 387 8.20 26.11 -6.76
CA SER A 387 7.08 26.98 -7.13
C SER A 387 5.76 26.52 -6.48
N GLU A 388 5.53 25.21 -6.39
CA GLU A 388 4.38 24.65 -5.67
C GLU A 388 4.44 24.93 -4.16
N ILE A 389 5.60 24.73 -3.54
CA ILE A 389 5.84 24.98 -2.11
C ILE A 389 5.58 26.45 -1.77
N GLU A 390 6.13 27.39 -2.53
CA GLU A 390 5.97 28.81 -2.29
C GLU A 390 4.51 29.28 -2.50
N ALA A 391 3.82 28.76 -3.51
CA ALA A 391 2.39 29.04 -3.71
C ALA A 391 1.54 28.56 -2.53
N ASN A 392 1.79 27.36 -2.01
CA ASN A 392 1.06 26.83 -0.86
C ASN A 392 1.32 27.65 0.41
N ARG A 393 2.58 28.04 0.66
CA ARG A 393 2.95 28.91 1.79
C ARG A 393 2.17 30.22 1.77
N VAL A 394 2.10 30.88 0.62
CA VAL A 394 1.45 32.20 0.50
C VAL A 394 -0.07 32.13 0.67
N ILE A 395 -0.71 31.07 0.19
CA ILE A 395 -2.16 30.87 0.34
C ILE A 395 -2.51 30.51 1.79
N ALA A 396 -1.65 29.76 2.50
CA ALA A 396 -1.81 29.47 3.92
C ALA A 396 -1.71 30.72 4.82
N LEU A 397 -1.11 31.81 4.34
CA LEU A 397 -1.03 33.10 5.05
C LEU A 397 -2.26 34.00 4.87
N LEU A 398 -3.27 33.59 4.08
CA LEU A 398 -4.49 34.38 3.91
C LEU A 398 -5.23 34.55 5.25
N PRO A 399 -5.73 35.75 5.57
CA PRO A 399 -6.45 35.97 6.81
C PRO A 399 -7.78 35.23 6.83
N LYS A 400 -8.24 34.88 8.04
CA LYS A 400 -9.56 34.31 8.28
C LYS A 400 -10.66 35.21 7.69
N MET A 401 -11.55 34.61 6.92
CA MET A 401 -12.65 35.27 6.22
C MET A 401 -13.97 35.05 6.95
N LYS A 402 -15.03 35.78 6.58
CA LYS A 402 -16.40 35.37 6.98
C LYS A 402 -16.80 34.17 6.11
N PRO A 403 -17.35 33.07 6.66
CA PRO A 403 -17.70 31.89 5.87
C PRO A 403 -18.84 32.15 4.89
N GLY A 404 -18.85 31.41 3.77
CA GLY A 404 -19.95 31.43 2.82
C GLY A 404 -21.18 30.68 3.37
N LYS A 405 -22.38 31.06 2.93
CA LYS A 405 -23.63 30.43 3.35
C LYS A 405 -24.50 30.00 2.18
N GLN A 406 -25.15 28.86 2.37
CA GLN A 406 -26.21 28.34 1.52
C GLN A 406 -27.45 28.06 2.39
N ARG A 407 -28.60 28.63 2.04
CA ARG A 407 -29.86 28.51 2.81
C ARG A 407 -29.68 28.87 4.29
N GLY A 408 -28.90 29.91 4.55
CA GLY A 408 -28.56 30.39 5.90
C GLY A 408 -27.55 29.53 6.68
N ARG A 409 -27.15 28.36 6.19
CA ARG A 409 -26.14 27.49 6.82
C ARG A 409 -24.75 27.76 6.27
N ALA A 410 -23.73 27.78 7.12
CA ALA A 410 -22.35 27.86 6.68
C ALA A 410 -21.92 26.56 5.99
N VAL A 411 -21.17 26.66 4.89
CA VAL A 411 -20.77 25.53 4.03
C VAL A 411 -19.33 25.71 3.54
N ASN A 412 -18.67 24.62 3.16
CA ASN A 412 -17.32 24.67 2.62
C ASN A 412 -17.34 25.12 1.15
N VAL A 413 -16.47 26.06 0.77
CA VAL A 413 -16.52 26.76 -0.52
C VAL A 413 -15.20 26.64 -1.31
N PRO A 414 -15.10 25.80 -2.36
CA PRO A 414 -13.90 25.68 -3.18
C PRO A 414 -13.67 26.92 -4.06
N PHE A 415 -12.40 27.31 -4.15
CA PHE A 415 -11.84 28.46 -4.86
C PHE A 415 -10.64 28.01 -5.73
N SER A 416 -10.34 28.76 -6.80
CA SER A 416 -9.23 28.44 -7.70
C SER A 416 -8.55 29.73 -8.16
N LEU A 417 -7.22 29.80 -8.04
CA LEU A 417 -6.41 30.98 -8.32
C LEU A 417 -5.19 30.59 -9.19
N PRO A 418 -5.08 31.13 -10.42
CA PRO A 418 -3.86 31.03 -11.21
C PRO A 418 -2.85 32.11 -10.79
N ILE A 419 -1.69 31.69 -10.29
CA ILE A 419 -0.55 32.59 -10.05
C ILE A 419 0.30 32.62 -11.32
N ILE A 420 0.69 33.81 -11.76
CA ILE A 420 1.49 34.02 -12.97
C ILE A 420 2.58 35.05 -12.64
N PHE A 421 3.84 34.69 -12.89
CA PHE A 421 5.00 35.55 -12.67
C PHE A 421 6.03 35.38 -13.78
N GLN A 422 7.03 36.25 -13.81
CA GLN A 422 8.16 36.20 -14.72
C GLN A 422 9.40 35.74 -13.95
N ALA A 423 10.17 34.83 -14.52
CA ALA A 423 11.43 34.34 -13.95
C ALA A 423 12.63 34.78 -14.80
N ASP A 424 13.68 35.28 -14.14
CA ASP A 424 14.79 36.02 -14.76
C ASP A 424 16.13 35.26 -14.73
N GLY A 425 16.19 34.09 -14.08
CA GLY A 425 17.22 33.07 -14.32
C GLY A 425 18.65 33.35 -13.85
N SER A 426 18.82 34.03 -12.71
CA SER A 426 20.12 34.21 -12.03
C SER A 426 20.23 33.36 -10.76
N ALA A 427 21.10 32.35 -10.74
CA ALA A 427 21.43 31.60 -9.54
C ALA A 427 22.54 32.30 -8.74
N SER A 428 22.37 32.45 -7.42
CA SER A 428 23.40 33.03 -6.54
C SER A 428 23.74 32.13 -5.34
N VAL A 429 25.03 32.04 -5.01
CA VAL A 429 25.56 31.08 -4.03
C VAL A 429 25.82 31.76 -2.67
N GLY A 430 25.28 31.16 -1.60
CA GLY A 430 25.91 31.16 -0.27
C GLY A 430 25.15 31.83 0.88
N ARG A 431 24.82 31.03 1.91
CA ARG A 431 24.70 31.50 3.31
C ARG A 431 24.96 30.38 4.34
N SER A 432 25.30 30.82 5.56
CA SER A 432 26.10 30.09 6.57
C SER A 432 25.46 28.82 7.17
N LEU A 433 26.32 27.92 7.68
CA LEU A 433 26.05 26.53 8.05
C LEU A 433 25.65 26.27 9.52
N ILE A 434 25.48 27.30 10.35
CA ILE A 434 25.35 27.10 11.82
C ILE A 434 23.89 26.96 12.29
N ASP A 435 22.92 27.51 11.55
CA ASP A 435 21.50 27.58 11.98
C ASP A 435 20.63 26.39 11.51
N ARG A 436 21.22 25.41 10.79
CA ARG A 436 20.49 24.27 10.19
C ARG A 436 20.19 23.10 11.14
N ARG A 437 20.73 23.10 12.36
CA ARG A 437 20.79 21.91 13.22
C ARG A 437 19.44 21.34 13.69
N ASN A 438 18.34 22.10 13.57
CA ASN A 438 17.00 21.69 14.02
C ASN A 438 15.92 21.59 12.93
N ARG A 439 16.23 21.74 11.62
CA ARG A 439 15.16 21.82 10.60
C ARG A 439 15.40 21.18 9.22
N ASP A 440 16.50 20.47 9.00
CA ASP A 440 16.82 19.90 7.68
C ASP A 440 16.41 18.44 7.50
N SER A 441 15.10 18.23 7.37
CA SER A 441 14.52 17.04 6.75
C SER A 441 13.88 17.44 5.43
N ILE A 442 14.35 16.84 4.33
CA ILE A 442 13.83 17.15 2.98
C ILE A 442 12.36 16.71 2.88
N PHE A 443 11.96 15.67 3.62
CA PHE A 443 10.56 15.28 3.69
C PHE A 443 9.72 16.15 4.62
N ILE A 444 10.13 16.46 5.86
CA ILE A 444 9.29 17.29 6.74
C ILE A 444 9.09 18.70 6.16
N ASN A 445 10.10 19.32 5.56
CA ASN A 445 9.90 20.58 4.84
C ASN A 445 8.93 20.45 3.63
N ARG A 446 8.83 19.25 3.01
CA ARG A 446 7.89 18.93 1.92
C ARG A 446 6.50 18.49 2.36
N VAL A 447 6.30 18.19 3.65
CA VAL A 447 5.00 17.73 4.17
C VAL A 447 4.42 18.66 5.22
N GLU A 448 5.22 19.43 5.97
CA GLU A 448 4.75 20.70 6.55
C GLU A 448 4.17 21.60 5.45
N SER A 449 4.84 21.71 4.29
CA SER A 449 4.33 22.46 3.13
C SER A 449 3.10 21.84 2.44
N LYS A 450 2.64 20.66 2.88
CA LYS A 450 1.41 19.99 2.41
C LYS A 450 0.34 19.87 3.50
N LEU A 451 0.72 19.90 4.77
CA LEU A 451 -0.16 20.03 5.94
C LEU A 451 -0.64 21.47 6.10
N SER A 452 0.26 22.45 5.94
CA SER A 452 -0.13 23.86 5.73
C SER A 452 -0.94 24.04 4.46
N SER A 453 -1.08 23.00 3.65
CA SER A 453 -1.89 22.92 2.44
C SER A 453 -3.10 21.95 2.57
N ASN A 454 -3.47 21.53 3.79
CA ASN A 454 -4.81 21.04 4.24
C ASN A 454 -5.38 19.81 3.46
N ASP A 455 -6.63 19.31 3.51
CA ASP A 455 -7.96 19.72 4.04
C ASP A 455 -8.28 19.30 5.49
N ASN A 456 -9.54 19.51 5.90
CA ASN A 456 -10.31 18.73 6.89
C ASN A 456 -10.27 17.19 6.66
N LYS A 457 -9.13 16.59 6.94
CA LYS A 457 -9.04 15.73 8.12
C LYS A 457 -8.01 16.36 9.04
N ASN A 458 -8.16 16.20 10.35
CA ASN A 458 -7.07 16.48 11.30
C ASN A 458 -5.95 15.45 11.09
N VAL A 459 -5.20 15.58 9.98
CA VAL A 459 -3.95 14.88 9.73
C VAL A 459 -2.92 15.57 10.61
N SER A 460 -2.75 15.06 11.82
CA SER A 460 -1.77 15.60 12.75
C SER A 460 -0.36 15.49 12.16
N VAL A 461 0.58 16.27 12.68
CA VAL A 461 2.01 16.11 12.37
C VAL A 461 2.46 14.66 12.59
N ALA A 462 1.89 13.96 13.58
CA ALA A 462 2.10 12.53 13.79
C ALA A 462 1.57 11.64 12.65
N GLU A 463 0.41 11.93 12.04
CA GLU A 463 -0.05 11.17 10.86
C GLU A 463 0.85 11.40 9.63
N VAL A 464 1.57 12.52 9.56
CA VAL A 464 2.58 12.77 8.52
C VAL A 464 3.94 12.16 8.81
N ASN A 465 4.41 12.23 10.06
CA ASN A 465 5.60 11.52 10.51
C ASN A 465 5.43 10.01 10.33
N SER A 466 4.20 9.48 10.43
CA SER A 466 3.90 8.06 10.16
C SER A 466 4.23 7.58 8.72
N TYR A 467 4.50 8.50 7.78
CA TYR A 467 4.90 8.17 6.40
C TYR A 467 6.40 8.39 6.09
N VAL A 468 7.15 9.10 6.94
CA VAL A 468 8.61 9.10 6.92
C VAL A 468 9.12 8.83 8.31
N LEU A 469 9.53 7.59 8.48
CA LEU A 469 10.23 7.14 9.65
C LEU A 469 11.72 7.43 9.46
N ARG A 470 12.40 7.92 10.50
CA ARG A 470 13.84 8.20 10.45
C ARG A 470 14.63 7.24 11.32
N THR A 471 15.68 6.62 10.74
CA THR A 471 16.62 5.77 11.49
C THR A 471 17.96 6.48 11.68
N SER A 472 18.55 6.34 12.86
CA SER A 472 19.98 6.59 13.11
C SER A 472 20.82 5.30 13.02
N LYS A 473 20.19 4.16 12.71
CA LYS A 473 20.81 2.83 12.72
C LYS A 473 20.65 2.14 11.37
N LEU A 474 21.69 1.39 10.99
CA LEU A 474 21.64 0.35 9.96
C LEU A 474 21.25 -1.00 10.59
N GLY A 475 21.06 -2.03 9.76
CA GLY A 475 20.65 -3.37 10.17
C GLY A 475 19.15 -3.60 9.98
N TRP A 476 18.53 -4.36 10.90
CA TRP A 476 17.11 -4.69 10.86
C TRP A 476 16.25 -3.50 11.30
N ILE A 477 15.37 -3.03 10.42
CA ILE A 477 14.47 -1.90 10.62
C ILE A 477 13.05 -2.36 10.31
N ASN A 478 12.05 -1.90 11.06
CA ASN A 478 10.67 -2.29 10.83
C ASN A 478 9.72 -1.09 10.99
N CYS A 479 8.61 -1.11 10.26
CA CYS A 479 7.57 -0.07 10.20
C CYS A 479 6.25 -0.68 10.66
N ASP A 480 6.00 -0.60 11.97
CA ASP A 480 4.97 -1.37 12.65
C ASP A 480 4.14 -0.48 13.58
N ARG A 481 2.97 -0.98 13.99
CA ARG A 481 2.16 -0.34 15.03
C ARG A 481 1.77 -1.35 16.10
N PHE A 482 1.74 -0.91 17.36
CA PHE A 482 1.24 -1.74 18.44
C PHE A 482 -0.24 -2.05 18.24
N ILE A 483 -0.61 -3.32 18.48
CA ILE A 483 -2.00 -3.77 18.53
C ILE A 483 -2.40 -3.95 19.99
N ASN A 484 -3.41 -3.19 20.41
CA ASN A 484 -3.98 -3.27 21.75
C ASN A 484 -5.06 -4.37 21.80
N THR A 485 -4.77 -5.46 22.48
CA THR A 485 -5.71 -6.56 22.75
C THR A 485 -5.96 -6.70 24.24
N LYS A 486 -7.22 -6.87 24.61
CA LYS A 486 -7.68 -6.93 26.00
C LYS A 486 -7.51 -8.34 26.57
N ASP A 487 -8.36 -9.24 26.09
CA ASP A 487 -8.48 -10.61 26.60
C ASP A 487 -7.43 -11.49 25.93
N LYS A 488 -6.69 -12.23 26.76
CA LYS A 488 -5.53 -13.01 26.34
C LYS A 488 -5.46 -14.32 27.11
N LEU A 489 -5.19 -15.40 26.39
CA LEU A 489 -4.95 -16.73 26.95
C LEU A 489 -3.58 -17.25 26.56
N ARG A 490 -3.07 -18.26 27.29
CA ARG A 490 -1.82 -18.91 26.91
C ARG A 490 -2.10 -19.98 25.86
N TYR A 491 -1.56 -19.80 24.66
CA TYR A 491 -1.76 -20.73 23.55
C TYR A 491 -0.53 -21.60 23.33
N THR A 492 -0.71 -22.91 23.49
CA THR A 492 0.35 -23.92 23.29
C THR A 492 -0.17 -25.03 22.41
N VAL A 493 0.60 -25.42 21.40
CA VAL A 493 0.32 -26.62 20.60
C VAL A 493 1.38 -27.69 20.83
N ARG A 494 1.04 -28.93 20.54
CA ARG A 494 1.88 -30.10 20.81
C ARG A 494 2.05 -30.92 19.54
N ILE A 495 3.29 -31.29 19.24
CA ILE A 495 3.62 -32.15 18.09
C ILE A 495 4.30 -33.40 18.63
N GLU A 496 3.68 -34.56 18.44
CA GLU A 496 4.20 -35.81 19.00
C GLU A 496 5.44 -36.33 18.25
N ASP A 497 5.51 -36.18 16.93
CA ASP A 497 6.73 -36.43 16.14
C ASP A 497 7.58 -35.16 15.96
N ALA A 498 8.03 -34.61 17.09
CA ALA A 498 8.89 -33.42 17.12
C ALA A 498 10.38 -33.73 16.81
N GLN A 499 10.70 -34.62 15.88
CA GLN A 499 12.09 -34.87 15.46
C GLN A 499 12.58 -33.80 14.46
N GLY A 500 13.88 -33.50 14.49
CA GLY A 500 14.51 -32.50 13.60
C GLY A 500 14.31 -31.04 14.01
N ASP A 501 14.70 -30.12 13.13
CA ASP A 501 14.38 -28.67 13.23
C ASP A 501 12.90 -28.49 12.90
N ILE A 502 12.14 -27.85 13.80
CA ILE A 502 10.72 -27.59 13.60
C ILE A 502 10.45 -26.20 14.12
N ARG A 503 9.85 -25.37 13.28
CA ARG A 503 9.34 -24.04 13.61
C ARG A 503 7.85 -24.02 13.31
N VAL A 504 7.08 -23.48 14.25
CA VAL A 504 5.64 -23.25 14.09
C VAL A 504 5.38 -21.76 14.28
N ASN A 505 4.81 -21.13 13.27
CA ASN A 505 4.49 -19.71 13.22
C ASN A 505 2.96 -19.55 13.19
N MET A 506 2.44 -18.66 14.01
CA MET A 506 1.03 -18.26 14.02
C MET A 506 0.89 -16.97 13.20
N VAL A 507 -0.08 -16.95 12.31
CA VAL A 507 -0.44 -15.77 11.49
C VAL A 507 -1.86 -15.37 11.84
N PHE A 508 -2.06 -14.11 12.19
CA PHE A 508 -3.38 -13.57 12.49
C PHE A 508 -4.10 -13.20 11.18
N LYS A 509 -5.38 -13.55 11.02
CA LYS A 509 -6.19 -13.13 9.85
C LYS A 509 -6.72 -11.70 10.02
N SER A 510 -6.96 -11.26 11.26
CA SER A 510 -7.54 -9.95 11.60
C SER A 510 -6.60 -8.76 11.37
N TRP A 511 -5.28 -8.99 11.39
CA TRP A 511 -4.26 -7.97 11.16
C TRP A 511 -2.93 -8.63 10.74
N ASN A 512 -2.10 -7.88 10.01
CA ASN A 512 -0.81 -8.34 9.48
C ASN A 512 0.22 -8.63 10.59
N SER A 513 0.17 -9.83 11.20
CA SER A 513 1.08 -10.23 12.28
C SER A 513 1.49 -11.69 12.15
N VAL A 514 2.78 -11.96 12.39
CA VAL A 514 3.43 -13.27 12.40
C VAL A 514 4.14 -13.47 13.74
N LEU A 515 3.75 -14.52 14.46
CA LEU A 515 4.29 -14.85 15.78
C LEU A 515 4.98 -16.22 15.74
N PRO A 516 6.31 -16.30 15.82
CA PRO A 516 7.00 -17.58 16.00
C PRO A 516 6.78 -18.13 17.43
N SER A 517 6.56 -19.44 17.54
CA SER A 517 6.52 -20.12 18.84
C SER A 517 7.89 -20.29 19.48
N ARG A 518 7.92 -20.47 20.80
CA ARG A 518 9.08 -20.98 21.54
C ARG A 518 8.92 -22.48 21.74
N ARG A 519 9.88 -23.26 21.25
CA ARG A 519 9.86 -24.72 21.34
C ARG A 519 10.49 -25.22 22.65
N SER A 520 9.80 -26.12 23.34
CA SER A 520 10.30 -26.89 24.48
C SER A 520 9.95 -28.36 24.29
N GLY A 521 10.91 -29.13 23.74
CA GLY A 521 10.71 -30.53 23.36
C GLY A 521 9.62 -30.69 22.28
N LYS A 522 8.47 -31.23 22.70
CA LYS A 522 7.25 -31.46 21.89
C LYS A 522 6.24 -30.30 21.93
N VAL A 523 6.43 -29.33 22.84
CA VAL A 523 5.49 -28.22 23.05
C VAL A 523 5.99 -26.97 22.35
N PHE A 524 5.09 -26.28 21.67
CA PHE A 524 5.32 -25.03 20.96
C PHE A 524 4.44 -23.96 21.62
N ASP A 525 5.07 -23.06 22.37
CA ASP A 525 4.43 -22.07 23.22
C ASP A 525 4.45 -20.69 22.54
N PHE A 526 3.26 -20.15 22.25
CA PHE A 526 3.09 -18.80 21.72
C PHE A 526 2.94 -17.75 22.83
N LYS A 527 3.05 -18.16 24.10
CA LYS A 527 2.77 -17.35 25.30
C LYS A 527 1.32 -16.84 25.30
N MET A 528 1.09 -15.66 25.88
CA MET A 528 -0.20 -14.99 25.95
C MET A 528 -0.55 -14.40 24.58
N VAL A 529 -1.53 -14.97 23.89
CA VAL A 529 -2.09 -14.46 22.62
C VAL A 529 -3.52 -13.94 22.86
N PRO A 530 -4.05 -13.07 21.98
CA PRO A 530 -5.43 -12.60 22.10
C PRO A 530 -6.41 -13.77 21.96
N GLU A 531 -7.51 -13.74 22.70
CA GLU A 531 -8.55 -14.77 22.66
C GLU A 531 -9.54 -14.56 21.48
N ASN A 532 -10.09 -15.64 20.95
CA ASN A 532 -11.12 -15.64 19.90
C ASN A 532 -10.71 -15.02 18.54
N GLU A 533 -9.41 -15.01 18.21
CA GLU A 533 -8.89 -14.58 16.92
C GLU A 533 -8.78 -15.75 15.94
N GLU A 534 -9.18 -15.54 14.68
CA GLU A 534 -8.89 -16.48 13.60
C GLU A 534 -7.41 -16.44 13.23
N VAL A 535 -6.76 -17.59 13.29
CA VAL A 535 -5.32 -17.73 13.04
C VAL A 535 -5.01 -18.90 12.10
N ILE A 536 -3.81 -18.84 11.52
CA ILE A 536 -3.23 -19.91 10.71
C ILE A 536 -1.92 -20.31 11.36
N LEU A 537 -1.79 -21.61 11.67
CA LEU A 537 -0.56 -22.20 12.18
C LEU A 537 0.19 -22.83 11.01
N ILE A 538 1.38 -22.31 10.71
CA ILE A 538 2.28 -22.84 9.69
C ILE A 538 3.41 -23.57 10.39
N ALA A 539 3.49 -24.89 10.20
CA ALA A 539 4.54 -25.74 10.73
C ALA A 539 5.52 -26.13 9.62
N ILE A 540 6.78 -25.69 9.73
CA ILE A 540 7.87 -26.07 8.84
C ILE A 540 8.82 -26.97 9.62
N LYS A 541 8.90 -28.24 9.21
CA LYS A 541 9.79 -29.26 9.76
C LYS A 541 10.90 -29.58 8.77
N LYS A 542 12.13 -29.72 9.25
CA LYS A 542 13.26 -30.28 8.52
C LYS A 542 13.73 -31.52 9.27
N ASP A 543 13.65 -32.68 8.62
CA ASP A 543 14.19 -33.93 9.15
C ASP A 543 14.94 -34.67 8.04
N LYS A 544 16.14 -35.17 8.35
CA LYS A 544 16.97 -36.00 7.45
C LYS A 544 17.14 -35.45 6.01
N GLY A 545 17.30 -34.14 5.86
CA GLY A 545 17.46 -33.49 4.55
C GLY A 545 16.17 -33.37 3.72
N LYS A 546 15.00 -33.61 4.31
CA LYS A 546 13.68 -33.36 3.72
C LYS A 546 13.00 -32.19 4.43
N ILE A 547 12.21 -31.42 3.68
CA ILE A 547 11.32 -30.40 4.23
C ILE A 547 9.92 -30.99 4.31
N PHE A 548 9.22 -30.71 5.40
CA PHE A 548 7.81 -31.00 5.57
C PHE A 548 7.07 -29.72 5.96
N LEU A 549 5.89 -29.54 5.38
CA LEU A 549 5.01 -28.40 5.65
C LEU A 549 3.65 -28.91 6.13
N ASP A 550 3.07 -28.21 7.09
CA ASP A 550 1.62 -28.23 7.30
C ASP A 550 1.09 -26.82 7.59
N VAL A 551 -0.18 -26.59 7.27
CA VAL A 551 -0.88 -25.31 7.40
C VAL A 551 -2.28 -25.59 7.95
N VAL A 552 -2.52 -25.20 9.20
CA VAL A 552 -3.76 -25.47 9.93
C VAL A 552 -4.46 -24.15 10.24
N GLU A 553 -5.69 -23.97 9.77
CA GLU A 553 -6.55 -22.86 10.21
C GLU A 553 -7.26 -23.23 11.52
N THR A 554 -7.30 -22.29 12.48
CA THR A 554 -7.86 -22.52 13.82
C THR A 554 -8.21 -21.17 14.49
N THR A 555 -8.67 -21.21 15.73
CA THR A 555 -9.02 -20.05 16.54
C THR A 555 -8.19 -20.06 17.83
N THR A 556 -7.86 -18.89 18.39
CA THR A 556 -7.17 -18.79 19.68
C THR A 556 -8.11 -19.03 20.85
N GLU A 557 -8.31 -20.30 21.18
CA GLU A 557 -9.15 -20.79 22.30
C GLU A 557 -8.30 -21.52 23.37
N GLU A 558 -8.90 -21.80 24.53
CA GLU A 558 -8.26 -22.62 25.57
C GLU A 558 -8.17 -24.08 25.15
N ASN A 559 -7.01 -24.71 25.40
CA ASN A 559 -6.76 -26.13 25.09
C ASN A 559 -7.07 -26.51 23.63
N PRO A 560 -6.46 -25.83 22.65
CA PRO A 560 -6.79 -25.99 21.23
C PRO A 560 -6.54 -27.41 20.72
N GLN A 561 -7.52 -27.98 20.03
CA GLN A 561 -7.45 -29.32 19.45
C GLN A 561 -6.81 -29.30 18.05
N VAL A 562 -5.52 -28.97 18.00
CA VAL A 562 -4.73 -28.87 16.76
C VAL A 562 -3.92 -30.14 16.53
N GLU A 563 -4.12 -30.78 15.37
CA GLU A 563 -3.32 -31.90 14.86
C GLU A 563 -2.59 -31.49 13.58
N PHE A 564 -1.29 -31.80 13.49
CA PHE A 564 -0.44 -31.45 12.34
C PHE A 564 -0.19 -32.64 11.41
N ASN A 565 -0.62 -32.50 10.15
CA ASN A 565 -0.56 -33.50 9.10
C ASN A 565 0.55 -33.16 8.08
N PHE A 566 1.81 -33.25 8.53
CA PHE A 566 3.01 -32.92 7.74
C PHE A 566 3.06 -33.61 6.38
N LYS A 567 3.18 -32.80 5.32
CA LYS A 567 3.40 -33.23 3.93
C LYS A 567 4.84 -32.94 3.52
N GLU A 568 5.52 -33.93 2.93
CA GLU A 568 6.85 -33.71 2.37
C GLU A 568 6.76 -32.75 1.18
N VAL A 569 7.64 -31.75 1.14
CA VAL A 569 7.74 -30.75 0.07
C VAL A 569 9.21 -30.53 -0.27
N ASP A 570 9.49 -30.17 -1.52
CA ASP A 570 10.77 -29.61 -1.89
C ASP A 570 10.80 -28.09 -1.61
N LEU A 571 11.91 -27.44 -1.98
CA LEU A 571 12.11 -26.02 -1.69
C LEU A 571 11.20 -25.10 -2.52
N GLU A 572 10.93 -25.45 -3.78
CA GLU A 572 10.02 -24.65 -4.62
C GLU A 572 8.56 -24.88 -4.24
N GLY A 573 8.15 -26.12 -3.92
CA GLY A 573 6.86 -26.43 -3.33
C GLY A 573 6.61 -25.64 -2.04
N LEU A 574 7.58 -25.59 -1.12
CA LEU A 574 7.49 -24.75 0.08
C LEU A 574 7.24 -23.28 -0.27
N LYS A 575 8.01 -22.71 -1.21
CA LYS A 575 7.82 -21.31 -1.65
C LYS A 575 6.45 -21.09 -2.29
N VAL A 576 5.96 -22.03 -3.09
CA VAL A 576 4.65 -21.95 -3.75
C VAL A 576 3.52 -21.98 -2.73
N GLU A 577 3.54 -22.90 -1.76
CA GLU A 577 2.52 -22.97 -0.72
C GLU A 577 2.52 -21.71 0.17
N LEU A 578 3.69 -21.27 0.65
CA LEU A 578 3.77 -20.04 1.44
C LEU A 578 3.35 -18.79 0.66
N LYS A 579 3.60 -18.73 -0.66
CA LYS A 579 3.12 -17.63 -1.52
C LYS A 579 1.59 -17.55 -1.62
N LYS A 580 0.85 -18.66 -1.45
CA LYS A 580 -0.63 -18.63 -1.44
C LYS A 580 -1.16 -17.81 -0.26
N LEU A 581 -0.47 -17.87 0.88
CA LEU A 581 -0.82 -17.15 2.11
C LEU A 581 -0.67 -15.62 1.98
N ASN A 582 0.09 -15.12 1.00
CA ASN A 582 0.23 -13.67 0.74
C ASN A 582 -1.10 -12.98 0.36
N LYS A 583 -2.17 -13.72 0.07
CA LYS A 583 -3.51 -13.16 -0.16
C LYS A 583 -4.30 -12.87 1.13
N LEU A 584 -3.78 -13.34 2.26
CA LEU A 584 -4.40 -13.29 3.59
C LEU A 584 -3.75 -12.22 4.48
N PHE A 585 -2.89 -11.37 3.90
CA PHE A 585 -1.98 -10.44 4.57
C PHE A 585 -1.86 -9.14 3.76
#